data_AF-A0A0Q6RS89-F1
#
_entry.id   AF-A0A0Q6RS89-F1
#
_cell.length_a   1.000
_cell.length_b   1.000
_cell.length_c   1.000
_cell.angle_alpha   90.00
_cell.angle_beta   90.00
_cell.angle_gamma   90.00
#
_symmetry.space_group_name_H-M   'P 1'
#
loop_
_entity.id
_entity.type
_entity.pdbx_description
1 polymer ?
#
loop_
_entity_poly.entity_id
_entity_poly.type
_entity_poly.pdbx_seq_one_letter_code
_entity_poly.pdbx_strand_id
1 'polypeptide(L)' 'MKASEYRAALAVLGLTASAVEKLFGVDQLTSRRWASGEQDVPRAVALCLLLMASHNTSVIQAQILADGVDTRFARSA' A
#
# COMPACT_ATOMS: atom_id res chain seq x y z
N MET A 1 2.50 8.08 10.23
CA MET A 1 3.03 6.72 10.44
C MET A 1 4.54 6.82 10.40
N LYS A 2 5.22 6.28 11.40
CA LYS A 2 6.68 6.30 11.51
C LYS A 2 7.31 5.23 10.62
N ALA A 3 8.60 5.38 10.32
CA ALA A 3 9.35 4.40 9.52
C ALA A 3 9.30 2.97 10.10
N SER A 4 9.36 2.83 11.43
CA SER A 4 9.22 1.53 12.11
C SER A 4 7.84 0.90 11.90
N GLU A 5 6.79 1.70 12.02
CA GLU A 5 5.40 1.27 11.80
C GLU A 5 5.17 0.88 10.34
N TYR A 6 5.75 1.62 9.40
CA TYR A 6 5.71 1.27 7.98
C TYR A 6 6.36 -0.09 7.72
N ARG A 7 7.59 -0.31 8.20
CA ARG A 7 8.27 -1.62 8.06
C ARG A 7 7.48 -2.76 8.69
N ALA A 8 6.89 -2.53 9.86
CA ALA A 8 6.03 -3.51 10.53
C ALA A 8 4.79 -3.84 9.70
N ALA A 9 4.11 -2.83 9.15
CA ALA A 9 2.94 -3.02 8.29
C ALA A 9 3.30 -3.82 7.03
N LEU A 10 4.44 -3.53 6.38
CA LEU A 10 4.90 -4.32 5.23
C LEU A 10 5.15 -5.78 5.60
N ALA A 11 5.79 -6.05 6.73
CA ALA A 11 6.06 -7.41 7.19
C ALA A 11 4.76 -8.18 7.50
N VAL A 12 3.81 -7.55 8.20
CA VAL A 12 2.50 -8.15 8.52
C VAL A 12 1.70 -8.47 7.26
N LEU A 13 1.74 -7.58 6.27
CA LEU A 13 1.01 -7.73 5.01
C LEU A 13 1.75 -8.61 3.98
N GLY A 14 2.96 -9.09 4.30
CA GLY A 14 3.80 -9.85 3.38
C GLY A 14 4.22 -9.06 2.13
N LEU A 15 4.29 -7.73 2.23
CA LEU A 15 4.59 -6.83 1.13
C LEU A 15 6.10 -6.80 0.83
N THR A 16 6.45 -7.10 -0.41
CA THR A 16 7.80 -6.87 -0.96
C THR A 16 7.94 -5.44 -1.48
N ALA A 17 9.17 -4.98 -1.69
CA ALA A 17 9.42 -3.67 -2.32
C ALA A 17 8.76 -3.54 -3.71
N SER A 18 8.78 -4.61 -4.50
CA SER A 18 8.12 -4.63 -5.82
C SER A 18 6.59 -4.60 -5.74
N ALA A 19 6.01 -5.19 -4.68
CA ALA A 19 4.57 -5.13 -4.46
C ALA A 19 4.12 -3.72 -4.02
N VAL A 20 4.92 -3.05 -3.18
CA VAL A 20 4.69 -1.65 -2.80
C VAL A 20 4.76 -0.73 -4.01
N GLU A 21 5.74 -0.94 -4.90
CA GLU A 21 5.90 -0.17 -6.13
C GLU A 21 4.66 -0.27 -7.02
N LYS A 22 4.13 -1.47 -7.24
CA LYS A 22 2.90 -1.67 -8.01
C LYS A 22 1.65 -1.09 -7.33
N LEU A 23 1.52 -1.30 -6.02
CA LEU A 23 0.32 -0.89 -5.26
C LEU A 23 0.19 0.62 -5.15
N PHE A 24 1.31 1.34 -4.98
CA PHE A 24 1.30 2.78 -4.76
C PHE A 24 1.84 3.60 -5.95
N GLY A 25 2.34 2.94 -7.01
CA GLY A 25 2.90 3.61 -8.18
C GLY A 25 4.18 4.41 -7.86
N VAL A 26 4.98 3.96 -6.90
CA VAL A 26 6.21 4.66 -6.45
C VAL A 26 7.44 3.81 -6.70
N ASP A 27 8.58 4.43 -6.98
CA ASP A 27 9.82 3.69 -7.12
C ASP A 27 10.30 3.08 -5.77
N GLN A 28 11.18 2.08 -5.87
CA GLN A 28 11.73 1.41 -4.70
C GLN A 28 12.60 2.33 -3.83
N LEU A 29 13.18 3.38 -4.42
CA LEU A 29 13.98 4.36 -3.68
C LEU A 29 13.10 5.17 -2.73
N THR A 30 11.94 5.62 -3.20
CA THR A 30 10.94 6.34 -2.42
C THR A 30 10.40 5.46 -1.29
N SER A 31 10.05 4.20 -1.58
CA SER A 31 9.67 3.24 -0.54
C SER A 31 10.79 3.02 0.49
N ARG A 32 12.05 2.96 0.07
CA ARG A 32 13.20 2.85 0.98
C ARG A 32 13.37 4.08 1.86
N ARG A 33 13.15 5.29 1.33
CA ARG A 33 13.21 6.54 2.11
C ARG A 33 12.14 6.58 3.21
N TRP A 34 10.94 6.05 2.93
CA TRP A 34 9.90 5.87 3.95
C TRP A 34 10.31 4.85 5.01
N ALA A 35 10.93 3.75 4.60
CA ALA A 35 11.40 2.71 5.51
C ALA A 35 12.60 3.14 6.35
N SER A 36 13.45 4.05 5.87
CA SER A 36 14.58 4.62 6.64
C SER A 36 14.16 5.78 7.54
N GLY A 37 13.05 6.45 7.21
CA GLY A 37 12.63 7.69 7.86
C GLY A 37 13.34 8.94 7.31
N GLU A 38 14.08 8.79 6.21
CA GLU A 38 14.62 9.93 5.44
C GLU A 38 13.50 10.79 4.85
N GLN A 39 12.35 10.17 4.56
CA GLN A 39 11.14 10.83 4.12
C GLN A 39 9.93 10.33 4.89
N ASP A 40 9.02 11.24 5.24
CA ASP A 40 7.76 10.88 5.86
C ASP A 40 6.88 10.05 4.94
N VAL A 41 6.14 9.10 5.53
CA VAL A 41 5.17 8.29 4.81
C VAL A 41 3.93 9.13 4.50
N PRO A 42 3.53 9.27 3.22
CA PRO A 42 2.32 10.00 2.87
C PRO A 42 1.08 9.44 3.59
N ARG A 43 0.17 10.33 4.00
CA ARG A 43 -1.01 9.94 4.79
C ARG A 43 -1.88 8.91 4.07
N ALA A 44 -2.02 9.02 2.75
CA ALA A 44 -2.78 8.06 1.94
C ALA A 44 -2.19 6.64 2.02
N VAL A 45 -0.87 6.51 1.85
CA VAL A 45 -0.14 5.23 1.96
C VAL A 45 -0.33 4.63 3.35
N ALA A 46 -0.22 5.46 4.39
CA ALA A 46 -0.44 5.01 5.77
C ALA A 46 -1.86 4.49 6.00
N LEU A 47 -2.87 5.21 5.53
CA LEU A 47 -4.27 4.80 5.67
C LEU A 47 -4.54 3.50 4.92
N CYS A 48 -4.04 3.35 3.69
CA CYS A 48 -4.20 2.11 2.92
C CYS A 48 -3.60 0.90 3.65
N LEU A 49 -2.37 1.00 4.14
CA LEU A 49 -1.70 -0.09 4.86
C LEU A 49 -2.43 -0.46 6.16
N LEU A 50 -2.91 0.54 6.91
CA LEU A 50 -3.67 0.30 8.14
C LEU A 50 -5.02 -0.38 7.85
N LEU A 51 -5.73 0.04 6.80
CA LEU A 51 -7.00 -0.57 6.40
C LEU A 51 -6.80 -2.00 5.89
N MET A 52 -5.76 -2.24 5.09
CA MET A 52 -5.42 -3.60 4.65
C MET A 52 -5.12 -4.50 5.84
N ALA A 53 -4.35 -4.02 6.81
CA ALA A 53 -4.03 -4.77 8.01
C ALA A 53 -5.27 -5.03 8.88
N SER A 54 -6.17 -4.06 9.05
CA SER A 54 -7.38 -4.21 9.86
C SER A 54 -8.40 -5.17 9.24
N HIS A 55 -8.46 -5.24 7.92
CA HIS A 55 -9.38 -6.12 7.18
C HIS A 55 -8.74 -7.44 6.72
N ASN A 56 -7.51 -7.73 7.16
CA ASN A 56 -6.73 -8.89 6.73
C ASN A 56 -6.71 -9.06 5.20
N THR A 57 -6.66 -7.94 4.49
CA THR A 57 -6.76 -7.89 3.02
C THR A 57 -5.38 -8.06 2.43
N SER A 58 -5.19 -9.15 1.70
CA SER A 58 -3.95 -9.38 0.96
C SER A 58 -3.78 -8.38 -0.18
N VAL A 59 -2.53 -8.18 -0.62
CA VAL A 59 -2.19 -7.34 -1.78
C VAL A 59 -2.91 -7.80 -3.04
N ILE A 60 -3.03 -9.12 -3.22
CA ILE A 60 -3.75 -9.70 -4.37
C ILE A 60 -5.23 -9.31 -4.31
N GLN A 61 -5.86 -9.41 -3.14
CA GLN A 61 -7.26 -8.97 -2.98
C GLN A 61 -7.41 -7.46 -3.19
N ALA A 62 -6.47 -6.65 -2.70
CA ALA A 62 -6.48 -5.21 -2.93
C ALA A 62 -6.37 -4.87 -4.42
N GLN A 63 -5.51 -5.58 -5.16
CA GLN A 63 -5.37 -5.41 -6.61
C GLN A 63 -6.64 -5.82 -7.35
N ILE A 64 -7.19 -7.00 -7.04
CA ILE A 64 -8.46 -7.47 -7.63
C ILE A 64 -9.60 -6.46 -7.36
N LEU A 65 -9.64 -5.89 -6.16
CA LEU A 65 -10.63 -4.88 -5.81
C LEU A 65 -10.44 -3.59 -6.59
N ALA A 66 -9.20 -3.12 -6.75
CA ALA A 66 -8.89 -1.92 -7.54
C ALA A 66 -9.25 -2.10 -9.02
N ASP A 67 -8.80 -3.20 -9.64
CA ASP A 67 -9.06 -3.51 -11.04
C ASP A 67 -10.55 -3.80 -11.30
N GLY A 68 -11.23 -4.41 -10.31
CA GLY A 68 -12.68 -4.67 -10.36
C GLY A 68 -13.53 -3.44 -10.10
N VAL A 69 -13.02 -2.47 -9.34
CA VAL A 69 -13.65 -1.18 -9.05
C VAL A 69 -13.82 -0.35 -10.32
N ASP A 70 -12.86 -0.41 -11.24
CA ASP A 70 -12.96 0.24 -12.56
C ASP A 70 -14.24 -0.20 -13.30
N THR A 71 -14.61 -1.49 -13.22
CA THR A 71 -15.82 -2.00 -13.88
C THR A 71 -17.13 -1.60 -13.20
N ARG A 72 -17.10 -1.28 -11.90
CA ARG A 72 -18.30 -0.89 -11.14
C ARG A 72 -18.63 0.59 -11.27
N PHE A 73 -17.61 1.45 -11.35
CA PHE A 73 -17.82 2.89 -11.57
C PHE A 73 -18.00 3.26 -13.05
N ALA A 74 -17.43 2.48 -13.99
CA ALA A 74 -17.67 2.66 -15.43
C ALA A 74 -19.12 2.38 -15.86
N ARG A 75 -19.89 1.62 -15.06
CA ARG A 75 -21.28 1.25 -15.38
C ARG A 75 -22.32 2.26 -14.89
N SER A 76 -21.85 3.38 -14.33
CA SER A 76 -22.68 4.42 -13.69
C SER A 76 -22.49 5.82 -14.30
N ALA A 77 -21.93 5.90 -15.52
CA ALA A 77 -21.87 7.10 -16.36
C ALA A 77 -22.64 6.86 -17.66
#